data_AF-A0A660PCW7-F1
#
_entry.id   AF-A0A660PCW7-F1
#
_cell.length_a   1.000
_cell.length_b   1.000
_cell.length_c   1.000
_cell.angle_alpha   90.00
_cell.angle_beta   90.00
_cell.angle_gamma   90.00
#
_symmetry.space_group_name_H-M   'P 1'
#
loop_
_entity.id
_entity.type
_entity.pdbx_description
1 polymer ?
#
loop_
_entity_poly.entity_id
_entity_poly.type
_entity_poly.pdbx_seq_one_letter_code
_entity_poly.pdbx_strand_id
1 'polypeptide(L)'
;MDNYTLNFNQLFKTTKLFDDYLKGNLNDLFRYDFTDSGNLEKVAHEINGKHIDQHLLYKVVSDGNKKFEPSTKTLHNIELLKQPETLCVFSSQQTGILGGPMLTIYKALTAVKLSEKCQQILKRPVVPCFWMATDDHDFEEVRYANFLQRDGEITTVSYNPLNAPSNTPIAEIVMDENVNKLLESVENSLIDTEFKQQLVNVLNEFYSPGRKLSEAFAMLFYYFLGDWGIILVDPNFLGMKESFRNVYSKEILHHDKTQQLFKQRTELLLKNG
;
A
#
# COMPACT_ATOMS: atom_id res chain seq x y z
N MET A 1 -16.42 0.93 37.21
CA MET A 1 -16.39 1.52 35.85
C MET A 1 -16.94 0.45 34.94
N ASP A 2 -18.15 0.66 34.42
CA ASP A 2 -18.74 -0.28 33.48
C ASP A 2 -18.01 -0.14 32.15
N ASN A 3 -17.35 -1.20 31.70
CA ASN A 3 -16.71 -1.23 30.39
C ASN A 3 -17.78 -1.36 29.31
N TYR A 4 -18.11 -0.24 28.67
CA TYR A 4 -18.91 -0.24 27.45
C TYR A 4 -18.06 -0.78 26.31
N THR A 5 -18.39 -1.97 25.82
CA THR A 5 -17.78 -2.54 24.60
C THR A 5 -18.74 -2.27 23.45
N LEU A 6 -18.32 -1.44 22.50
CA LEU A 6 -19.05 -1.20 21.26
C LEU A 6 -18.55 -2.19 20.20
N ASN A 7 -19.45 -3.01 19.65
CA ASN A 7 -19.06 -3.90 18.56
C ASN A 7 -18.78 -3.09 17.29
N PHE A 8 -17.78 -3.49 16.51
CA PHE A 8 -17.41 -2.81 15.27
C PHE A 8 -18.61 -2.60 14.33
N ASN A 9 -19.46 -3.61 14.21
CA ASN A 9 -20.65 -3.60 13.34
C ASN A 9 -21.81 -2.74 13.91
N GLN A 10 -21.72 -2.36 15.19
CA GLN A 10 -22.65 -1.39 15.79
C GLN A 10 -22.20 0.05 15.53
N LEU A 11 -20.90 0.27 15.37
CA LEU A 11 -20.32 1.59 15.08
C LEU A 11 -20.34 1.92 13.58
N PHE A 12 -20.17 0.91 12.73
CA PHE A 12 -20.08 1.07 11.29
C PHE A 12 -21.10 0.17 10.59
N LYS A 13 -21.76 0.70 9.56
CA LYS A 13 -22.57 -0.12 8.65
C LYS A 13 -21.64 -1.00 7.82
N THR A 14 -21.51 -2.26 8.21
CA THR A 14 -20.74 -3.27 7.49
C THR A 14 -21.65 -4.12 6.61
N THR A 15 -21.08 -4.72 5.58
CA THR A 15 -21.79 -5.72 4.76
C THR A 15 -21.77 -7.06 5.49
N LYS A 16 -22.77 -7.91 5.24
CA LYS A 16 -22.78 -9.28 5.78
C LYS A 16 -21.51 -10.05 5.40
N LEU A 17 -21.03 -9.88 4.18
CA LEU A 17 -19.78 -10.50 3.71
C LEU A 17 -18.58 -10.09 4.58
N PHE A 18 -18.47 -8.81 4.95
CA PHE A 18 -17.41 -8.33 5.82
C PHE A 18 -17.54 -8.94 7.23
N ASP A 19 -18.76 -9.01 7.77
CA ASP A 19 -19.02 -9.60 9.09
C ASP A 19 -18.68 -11.10 9.13
N ASP A 20 -19.04 -11.84 8.07
CA ASP A 20 -18.75 -13.26 7.95
C ASP A 20 -17.24 -13.51 7.79
N TYR A 21 -16.54 -12.62 7.08
CA TYR A 21 -15.07 -12.64 7.01
C TYR A 21 -14.46 -12.49 8.40
N LEU A 22 -14.88 -11.47 9.18
CA LEU A 22 -14.35 -11.24 10.52
C LEU A 22 -14.54 -12.42 11.48
N LYS A 23 -15.56 -13.26 11.24
CA LYS A 23 -15.85 -14.46 12.03
C LYS A 23 -15.15 -15.73 11.53
N GLY A 24 -14.40 -15.67 10.43
CA GLY A 24 -13.77 -16.84 9.80
C GLY A 24 -14.77 -17.75 9.05
N ASN A 25 -15.98 -17.27 8.75
CA ASN A 25 -17.07 -18.09 8.21
C ASN A 25 -17.07 -18.17 6.66
N LEU A 26 -15.96 -17.82 6.00
CA LEU A 26 -15.87 -17.73 4.53
C LEU A 26 -14.85 -18.71 3.93
N ASN A 27 -14.70 -19.89 4.54
CA ASN A 27 -13.72 -20.91 4.12
C ASN A 27 -13.91 -21.39 2.67
N ASP A 28 -15.10 -21.25 2.10
CA ASP A 28 -15.35 -21.57 0.69
C ASP A 28 -14.82 -20.49 -0.26
N LEU A 29 -14.67 -19.25 0.22
CA LEU A 29 -14.26 -18.07 -0.57
C LEU A 29 -12.79 -17.71 -0.38
N PHE A 30 -12.24 -17.94 0.80
CA PHE A 30 -10.85 -17.69 1.13
C PHE A 30 -10.10 -18.99 1.34
N ARG A 31 -8.89 -19.07 0.79
CA ARG A 31 -8.06 -20.28 0.85
C ARG A 31 -7.65 -20.67 2.26
N TYR A 32 -7.58 -19.70 3.17
CA TYR A 32 -7.16 -19.88 4.55
C TYR A 32 -8.05 -19.07 5.48
N ASP A 33 -8.33 -19.64 6.65
CA ASP A 33 -8.90 -18.92 7.78
C ASP A 33 -7.78 -18.15 8.48
N PHE A 34 -7.88 -16.82 8.51
CA PHE A 34 -6.87 -15.97 9.15
C PHE A 34 -6.96 -15.99 10.68
N THR A 35 -8.06 -16.50 11.25
CA THR A 35 -8.25 -16.60 12.70
C THR A 35 -7.49 -17.79 13.30
N ASP A 36 -7.22 -18.81 12.48
CA ASP A 36 -6.38 -19.96 12.84
C ASP A 36 -4.91 -19.69 12.47
N SER A 37 -4.09 -19.39 13.47
CA SER A 37 -2.66 -19.16 13.27
C SER A 37 -1.91 -20.36 12.70
N GLY A 38 -2.40 -21.59 12.86
CA GLY A 38 -1.80 -22.80 12.28
C GLY A 38 -1.89 -22.86 10.75
N ASN A 39 -2.64 -21.95 10.13
CA ASN A 39 -2.63 -21.78 8.68
C ASN A 39 -1.39 -21.03 8.17
N LEU A 40 -0.66 -20.30 9.03
CA LEU A 40 0.54 -19.57 8.59
C LEU A 40 1.63 -20.50 8.07
N GLU A 41 1.85 -21.65 8.72
CA GLU A 41 2.81 -22.66 8.25
C GLU A 41 2.39 -23.24 6.91
N LYS A 42 1.09 -23.46 6.70
CA LYS A 42 0.54 -23.94 5.42
C LYS A 42 0.75 -22.92 4.30
N VAL A 43 0.50 -21.64 4.58
CA VAL A 43 0.76 -20.52 3.65
C VAL A 43 2.25 -20.48 3.30
N ALA A 44 3.12 -20.52 4.31
CA ALA A 44 4.57 -20.48 4.12
C ALA A 44 5.07 -21.65 3.26
N HIS A 45 4.57 -22.87 3.50
CA HIS A 45 4.92 -24.06 2.74
C HIS A 45 4.50 -23.94 1.27
N GLU A 46 3.31 -23.42 1.00
CA GLU A 46 2.86 -23.20 -0.37
C GLU A 46 3.71 -22.16 -1.10
N ILE A 47 4.04 -21.04 -0.44
CA ILE A 47 4.87 -20.00 -1.06
C ILE A 47 6.25 -20.56 -1.40
N ASN A 48 6.84 -21.37 -0.51
CA ASN A 48 8.13 -22.04 -0.76
C ASN A 48 8.08 -22.97 -2.00
N GLY A 49 6.92 -23.51 -2.35
CA GLY A 49 6.75 -24.36 -3.52
C GLY A 49 6.77 -23.60 -4.86
N LYS A 50 6.84 -22.26 -4.84
CA LYS A 50 6.87 -21.43 -6.04
C LYS A 50 8.31 -21.10 -6.43
N HIS A 51 8.61 -21.21 -7.72
CA HIS A 51 9.88 -20.76 -8.27
C HIS A 51 9.88 -19.23 -8.40
N ILE A 52 10.74 -18.55 -7.64
CA ILE A 52 10.92 -17.10 -7.66
C ILE A 52 12.40 -16.82 -7.98
N ASP A 53 12.65 -15.94 -8.94
CA ASP A 53 13.99 -15.42 -9.16
C ASP A 53 14.33 -14.39 -8.07
N GLN A 54 14.95 -14.86 -6.98
CA GLN A 54 15.30 -14.00 -5.84
C GLN A 54 16.31 -12.92 -6.24
N HIS A 55 17.20 -13.20 -7.20
CA HIS A 55 18.19 -12.23 -7.65
C HIS A 55 17.53 -11.07 -8.38
N LEU A 56 16.62 -11.37 -9.32
CA LEU A 56 15.84 -10.35 -10.03
C LEU A 56 14.97 -9.56 -9.05
N LEU A 57 14.25 -10.24 -8.16
CA LEU A 57 13.39 -9.58 -7.16
C LEU A 57 14.20 -8.60 -6.30
N TYR A 58 15.29 -9.07 -5.70
CA TYR A 58 16.18 -8.21 -4.90
C TYR A 58 16.69 -7.03 -5.72
N LYS A 59 17.17 -7.28 -6.95
CA LYS A 59 17.71 -6.22 -7.80
C LYS A 59 16.67 -5.15 -8.11
N VAL A 60 15.47 -5.54 -8.56
CA VAL A 60 14.39 -4.60 -8.92
C VAL A 60 13.96 -3.77 -7.71
N VAL A 61 13.77 -4.42 -6.55
CA VAL A 61 13.33 -3.75 -5.33
C VAL A 61 14.45 -2.85 -4.77
N SER A 62 15.69 -3.34 -4.71
CA SER A 62 16.85 -2.56 -4.24
C SER A 62 17.09 -1.33 -5.13
N ASP A 63 17.18 -1.52 -6.46
CA ASP A 63 17.42 -0.43 -7.40
C ASP A 63 16.29 0.62 -7.36
N GLY A 64 15.02 0.18 -7.27
CA GLY A 64 13.87 1.06 -7.18
C GLY A 64 13.84 1.93 -5.92
N ASN A 65 14.37 1.41 -4.82
CA ASN A 65 14.36 2.09 -3.52
C ASN A 65 15.54 3.03 -3.28
N LYS A 66 16.68 2.86 -3.98
CA LYS A 66 17.90 3.66 -3.76
C LYS A 66 17.67 5.17 -3.80
N LYS A 67 16.77 5.63 -4.67
CA LYS A 67 16.47 7.05 -4.87
C LYS A 67 15.62 7.69 -3.76
N PHE A 68 15.08 6.89 -2.84
CA PHE A 68 14.23 7.36 -1.74
C PHE A 68 14.95 7.36 -0.39
N GLU A 69 16.26 7.12 -0.37
CA GLU A 69 17.11 7.14 0.84
C GLU A 69 16.51 6.35 2.03
N PRO A 70 16.19 5.06 1.84
CA PRO A 70 15.55 4.25 2.88
C PRO A 70 16.42 4.13 4.14
N SER A 71 15.77 3.96 5.29
CA SER A 71 16.46 3.74 6.57
C SER A 71 17.37 2.51 6.55
N THR A 72 18.33 2.45 7.47
CA THR A 72 19.17 1.27 7.69
C THR A 72 18.34 0.00 7.92
N LYS A 73 17.20 0.11 8.60
CA LYS A 73 16.31 -1.04 8.86
C LYS A 73 15.60 -1.49 7.57
N THR A 74 15.13 -0.56 6.75
CA THR A 74 14.55 -0.89 5.43
C THR A 74 15.59 -1.52 4.52
N LEU A 75 16.80 -0.97 4.46
CA LEU A 75 17.91 -1.55 3.69
C LEU A 75 18.24 -2.97 4.15
N HIS A 76 18.29 -3.21 5.46
CA HIS A 76 18.47 -4.55 6.01
C HIS A 76 17.35 -5.50 5.56
N ASN A 77 16.09 -5.07 5.62
CA ASN A 77 14.97 -5.89 5.16
C ASN A 77 15.00 -6.16 3.64
N ILE A 78 15.47 -5.20 2.83
CA ILE A 78 15.70 -5.42 1.39
C ILE A 78 16.78 -6.48 1.17
N GLU A 79 17.87 -6.47 1.95
CA GLU A 79 18.92 -7.50 1.86
C GLU A 79 18.40 -8.92 2.17
N LEU A 80 17.45 -9.04 3.10
CA LEU A 80 16.81 -10.32 3.41
C LEU A 80 16.08 -10.93 2.19
N LEU A 81 15.66 -10.14 1.20
CA LEU A 81 15.01 -10.66 -0.01
C LEU A 81 15.91 -11.56 -0.86
N LYS A 82 17.23 -11.56 -0.62
CA LYS A 82 18.17 -12.51 -1.24
C LYS A 82 18.00 -13.94 -0.72
N GLN A 83 17.45 -14.08 0.49
CA GLN A 83 17.31 -15.36 1.17
C GLN A 83 16.06 -16.09 0.65
N PRO A 84 16.17 -17.32 0.12
CA PRO A 84 15.02 -18.07 -0.41
C PRO A 84 13.89 -18.29 0.60
N GLU A 85 14.23 -18.28 1.90
CA GLU A 85 13.30 -18.44 3.00
C GLU A 85 12.67 -17.12 3.48
N THR A 86 12.99 -15.97 2.90
CA THR A 86 12.31 -14.73 3.31
C THR A 86 10.89 -14.70 2.76
N LEU A 87 9.92 -14.41 3.63
CA LEU A 87 8.54 -14.15 3.24
C LEU A 87 8.23 -12.66 3.33
N CYS A 88 7.24 -12.21 2.56
CA CYS A 88 6.80 -10.82 2.56
C CYS A 88 5.34 -10.74 3.01
N VAL A 89 5.05 -9.81 3.93
CA VAL A 89 3.68 -9.39 4.20
C VAL A 89 3.41 -8.12 3.41
N PHE A 90 2.46 -8.19 2.47
CA PHE A 90 2.08 -7.05 1.65
C PHE A 90 0.83 -6.35 2.19
N SER A 91 0.87 -5.03 2.18
CA SER A 91 -0.34 -4.21 2.05
C SER A 91 -0.21 -3.28 0.85
N SER A 92 -1.25 -2.53 0.52
CA SER A 92 -1.30 -1.70 -0.68
C SER A 92 -2.26 -0.53 -0.53
N GLN A 93 -1.95 0.57 -1.20
CA GLN A 93 -2.86 1.67 -1.50
C GLN A 93 -2.36 2.44 -2.73
N GLN A 94 -3.25 3.18 -3.38
CA GLN A 94 -2.86 4.22 -4.33
C GLN A 94 -1.98 5.27 -3.65
N THR A 95 -1.09 5.88 -4.44
CA THR A 95 -0.15 6.90 -3.96
C THR A 95 -0.79 8.29 -3.96
N GLY A 96 -1.65 8.54 -2.98
CA GLY A 96 -2.32 9.84 -2.77
C GLY A 96 -1.36 10.99 -2.50
N ILE A 97 -1.73 12.20 -2.89
CA ILE A 97 -1.02 13.42 -2.48
C ILE A 97 -0.93 13.47 -0.95
N LEU A 98 0.18 13.99 -0.41
CA LEU A 98 0.42 14.11 1.04
C LEU A 98 0.29 12.79 1.83
N GLY A 99 0.50 11.64 1.19
CA GLY A 99 0.38 10.31 1.81
C GLY A 99 -1.02 9.68 1.71
N GLY A 100 -1.99 10.40 1.13
CA GLY A 100 -3.37 9.94 0.98
C GLY A 100 -4.11 9.81 2.31
N PRO A 101 -5.18 9.00 2.37
CA PRO A 101 -5.96 8.84 3.60
C PRO A 101 -5.17 8.14 4.71
N MET A 102 -5.51 8.40 5.97
CA MET A 102 -4.88 7.73 7.14
C MET A 102 -4.89 6.20 7.07
N LEU A 103 -5.86 5.62 6.33
CA LEU A 103 -5.91 4.18 6.07
C LEU A 103 -4.61 3.66 5.41
N THR A 104 -3.93 4.46 4.59
CA THR A 104 -2.62 4.14 3.99
C THR A 104 -1.60 3.80 5.07
N ILE A 105 -1.49 4.66 6.09
CA ILE A 105 -0.57 4.48 7.22
C ILE A 105 -0.97 3.28 8.08
N TYR A 106 -2.27 3.10 8.35
CA TYR A 106 -2.74 1.95 9.14
C TYR A 106 -2.50 0.61 8.44
N LYS A 107 -2.70 0.56 7.13
CA LYS A 107 -2.40 -0.62 6.29
C LYS A 107 -0.91 -0.96 6.32
N ALA A 108 -0.05 0.05 6.22
CA ALA A 108 1.40 -0.09 6.30
C ALA A 108 1.87 -0.61 7.66
N LEU A 109 1.42 0.02 8.75
CA LEU A 109 1.74 -0.41 10.12
C LEU A 109 1.18 -1.81 10.41
N THR A 110 0.03 -2.17 9.84
CA THR A 110 -0.52 -3.52 9.92
C THR A 110 0.40 -4.54 9.25
N ALA A 111 0.95 -4.22 8.07
CA ALA A 111 1.95 -5.09 7.42
C ALA A 111 3.20 -5.27 8.28
N VAL A 112 3.70 -4.20 8.90
CA VAL A 112 4.84 -4.24 9.85
C VAL A 112 4.53 -5.14 11.04
N LYS A 113 3.39 -4.94 11.71
CA LYS A 113 3.03 -5.75 12.88
C LYS A 113 2.75 -7.20 12.54
N LEU A 114 2.15 -7.45 11.38
CA LEU A 114 1.89 -8.80 10.93
C LEU A 114 3.20 -9.51 10.50
N SER A 115 4.16 -8.82 9.87
CA SER A 115 5.46 -9.42 9.56
C SER A 115 6.23 -9.80 10.83
N GLU A 116 6.23 -8.93 11.86
CA GLU A 116 6.83 -9.23 13.17
C GLU A 116 6.20 -10.48 13.80
N LYS A 117 4.85 -10.57 13.80
CA LYS A 117 4.11 -11.72 14.33
C LYS A 117 4.41 -13.00 13.54
N CYS A 118 4.38 -12.94 12.21
CA CYS A 118 4.67 -14.09 11.34
C CYS A 118 6.09 -14.59 11.54
N GLN A 119 7.08 -13.70 11.66
CA GLN A 119 8.47 -14.07 11.96
C GLN A 119 8.58 -14.81 13.30
N GLN A 120 7.87 -14.35 14.34
CA GLN A 120 7.88 -15.01 15.64
C GLN A 120 7.28 -16.42 15.61
N ILE A 121 6.21 -16.62 14.82
CA ILE A 121 5.52 -17.92 14.70
C ILE A 121 6.34 -18.86 13.81
N LEU A 122 6.71 -18.42 12.61
CA LEU A 122 7.35 -19.24 11.58
C LEU A 122 8.85 -19.45 11.79
N LYS A 123 9.47 -18.70 12.72
CA LYS A 123 10.92 -18.77 13.03
C LYS A 123 11.82 -18.60 11.80
N ARG A 124 11.43 -17.72 10.89
CA ARG A 124 12.17 -17.37 9.66
C ARG A 124 11.97 -15.88 9.34
N PRO A 125 12.82 -15.27 8.49
CA PRO A 125 12.67 -13.88 8.10
C PRO A 125 11.30 -13.61 7.45
N VAL A 126 10.59 -12.60 7.95
CA VAL A 126 9.37 -12.08 7.32
C VAL A 126 9.44 -10.55 7.30
N VAL A 127 9.41 -9.96 6.11
CA VAL A 127 9.59 -8.51 5.92
C VAL A 127 8.27 -7.82 5.53
N PRO A 128 8.03 -6.59 5.98
CA PRO A 128 6.86 -5.82 5.58
C PRO A 128 7.09 -5.09 4.26
N CYS A 129 6.14 -5.23 3.35
CA CYS A 129 6.15 -4.57 2.05
C CYS A 129 4.88 -3.71 1.87
N PHE A 130 5.04 -2.56 1.25
CA PHE A 130 3.94 -1.71 0.81
C PHE A 130 3.96 -1.60 -0.71
N TRP A 131 2.93 -2.14 -1.35
CA TRP A 131 2.73 -2.03 -2.78
C TRP A 131 2.14 -0.66 -3.11
N MET A 132 2.88 0.14 -3.85
CA MET A 132 2.43 1.42 -4.38
C MET A 132 1.63 1.17 -5.66
N ALA A 133 0.31 1.35 -5.65
CA ALA A 133 -0.54 1.14 -6.82
C ALA A 133 -0.42 2.31 -7.82
N THR A 134 0.76 2.47 -8.42
CA THR A 134 1.09 3.61 -9.30
C THR A 134 0.75 3.34 -10.77
N ASP A 135 0.33 2.13 -11.10
CA ASP A 135 -0.21 1.73 -12.39
C ASP A 135 -1.70 2.08 -12.56
N ASP A 136 -2.39 2.41 -11.45
CA ASP A 136 -3.72 3.02 -11.47
C ASP A 136 -3.69 4.37 -12.21
N HIS A 137 -4.82 4.76 -12.80
CA HIS A 137 -5.01 5.98 -13.58
C HIS A 137 -6.09 6.89 -13.00
N ASP A 138 -6.67 6.56 -11.83
CA ASP A 138 -7.63 7.40 -11.14
C ASP A 138 -6.95 8.58 -10.43
N PHE A 139 -6.55 9.58 -11.21
CA PHE A 139 -5.96 10.82 -10.69
C PHE A 139 -6.91 11.58 -9.77
N GLU A 140 -8.23 11.50 -10.00
CA GLU A 140 -9.22 12.22 -9.20
C GLU A 140 -9.26 11.71 -7.76
N GLU A 141 -9.07 10.40 -7.54
CA GLU A 141 -9.00 9.81 -6.20
C GLU A 141 -7.77 10.26 -5.41
N VAL A 142 -6.63 10.46 -6.09
CA VAL A 142 -5.33 10.69 -5.44
C VAL A 142 -4.92 12.16 -5.32
N ARG A 143 -5.63 13.10 -5.97
CA ARG A 143 -5.18 14.50 -6.07
C ARG A 143 -5.54 15.39 -4.89
N TYR A 144 -6.27 14.90 -3.89
CA TYR A 144 -6.72 15.71 -2.76
C TYR A 144 -6.49 15.06 -1.40
N ALA A 145 -6.45 15.89 -0.36
CA ALA A 145 -6.35 15.46 1.02
C ALA A 145 -7.29 16.30 1.90
N ASN A 146 -7.82 15.67 2.95
CA ASN A 146 -8.73 16.29 3.89
C ASN A 146 -8.05 16.50 5.24
N PHE A 147 -8.18 17.70 5.80
CA PHE A 147 -7.63 18.11 7.09
C PHE A 147 -8.75 18.46 8.04
N LEU A 148 -8.63 17.99 9.29
CA LEU A 148 -9.52 18.39 10.37
C LEU A 148 -9.02 19.70 11.00
N GLN A 149 -9.87 20.71 11.01
CA GLN A 149 -9.61 22.02 11.59
C GLN A 149 -9.92 22.05 13.09
N ARG A 150 -9.47 23.09 13.80
CA ARG A 150 -9.68 23.24 15.26
C ARG A 150 -11.15 23.35 15.65
N ASP A 151 -11.98 23.90 14.77
CA ASP A 151 -13.42 24.02 14.93
C ASP A 151 -14.18 22.72 14.59
N GLY A 152 -13.47 21.69 14.14
CA GLY A 152 -14.04 20.40 13.74
C GLY A 152 -14.45 20.32 12.27
N GLU A 153 -14.31 21.42 11.50
CA GLU A 153 -14.61 21.42 10.08
C GLU A 153 -13.55 20.68 9.26
N ILE A 154 -13.95 20.14 8.12
CA ILE A 154 -13.05 19.46 7.19
C ILE A 154 -12.67 20.43 6.07
N THR A 155 -11.38 20.68 5.91
CA THR A 155 -10.84 21.44 4.78
C THR A 155 -10.18 20.48 3.79
N THR A 156 -10.55 20.60 2.52
CA THR A 156 -9.92 19.86 1.43
C THR A 156 -8.88 20.73 0.75
N VAL A 157 -7.67 20.20 0.58
CA VAL A 157 -6.65 20.77 -0.31
C VAL A 157 -6.46 19.83 -1.49
N SER A 158 -6.21 20.39 -2.67
CA SER A 158 -6.09 19.60 -3.89
C SER A 158 -4.95 20.09 -4.77
N TYR A 159 -4.24 19.14 -5.37
CA TYR A 159 -3.35 19.40 -6.47
C TYR A 159 -4.16 19.58 -7.75
N ASN A 160 -3.99 20.72 -8.41
CA ASN A 160 -4.68 21.07 -9.64
C ASN A 160 -3.64 21.44 -10.72
N PRO A 161 -3.13 20.49 -11.51
CA PRO A 161 -2.19 20.77 -12.59
C PRO A 161 -2.82 21.68 -13.66
N LEU A 162 -1.98 22.38 -14.42
CA LEU A 162 -2.39 23.19 -15.58
C LEU A 162 -3.12 22.34 -16.63
N ASN A 163 -2.64 21.11 -16.83
CA ASN A 163 -3.27 20.11 -17.69
C ASN A 163 -3.58 18.89 -16.85
N ALA A 164 -4.87 18.64 -16.59
CA ALA A 164 -5.32 17.45 -15.86
C ALA A 164 -4.91 16.18 -16.63
N PRO A 165 -4.17 15.25 -16.00
CA PRO A 165 -3.89 13.95 -16.61
C PRO A 165 -5.18 13.20 -16.92
N SER A 166 -5.22 12.51 -18.06
CA SER A 166 -6.35 11.68 -18.46
C SER A 166 -5.81 10.31 -18.90
N ASN A 167 -6.35 9.23 -18.34
CA ASN A 167 -5.88 7.85 -18.56
C ASN A 167 -4.35 7.70 -18.41
N THR A 168 -3.75 8.50 -17.53
CA THR A 168 -2.32 8.52 -17.29
C THR A 168 -2.05 7.79 -15.98
N PRO A 169 -1.19 6.76 -15.96
CA PRO A 169 -0.82 6.10 -14.72
C PRO A 169 -0.21 7.08 -13.71
N ILE A 170 -0.49 6.91 -12.41
CA ILE A 170 0.04 7.80 -11.37
C ILE A 170 1.58 7.88 -11.41
N ALA A 171 2.27 6.78 -11.78
CA ALA A 171 3.72 6.74 -11.96
C ALA A 171 4.28 7.70 -13.04
N GLU A 172 3.43 8.21 -13.94
CA GLU A 172 3.80 9.10 -15.03
C GLU A 172 3.42 10.57 -14.77
N ILE A 173 2.66 10.82 -13.70
CA ILE A 173 2.24 12.18 -13.35
C ILE A 173 3.43 12.94 -12.76
N VAL A 174 3.94 13.88 -13.56
CA VAL A 174 4.95 14.86 -13.16
C VAL A 174 4.26 16.11 -12.68
N MET A 175 4.58 16.56 -11.47
CA MET A 175 3.98 17.76 -10.89
C MET A 175 4.54 19.01 -11.58
N ASP A 176 3.66 19.93 -11.95
CA ASP A 176 3.99 21.27 -12.45
C ASP A 176 4.05 22.31 -11.32
N GLU A 177 4.22 23.57 -11.68
CA GLU A 177 4.29 24.71 -10.75
C GLU A 177 3.07 24.87 -9.84
N ASN A 178 1.91 24.29 -10.19
CA ASN A 178 0.72 24.38 -9.32
C ASN A 178 0.86 23.56 -8.04
N VAL A 179 1.90 22.72 -7.89
CA VAL A 179 2.22 22.07 -6.61
C VAL A 179 2.54 23.09 -5.52
N ASN A 180 3.08 24.26 -5.88
CA ASN A 180 3.37 25.33 -4.92
C ASN A 180 2.08 25.89 -4.31
N LYS A 181 0.98 25.97 -5.08
CA LYS A 181 -0.34 26.39 -4.59
C LYS A 181 -0.97 25.37 -3.63
N LEU A 182 -0.75 24.08 -3.91
CA LEU A 182 -1.12 23.01 -2.98
C LEU A 182 -0.39 23.21 -1.65
N LEU A 183 0.93 23.42 -1.69
CA LEU A 183 1.77 23.55 -0.50
C LEU A 183 1.40 24.79 0.33
N GLU A 184 1.13 25.92 -0.32
CA GLU A 184 0.59 27.12 0.33
C GLU A 184 -0.77 26.83 1.01
N SER A 185 -1.65 26.10 0.33
CA SER A 185 -2.95 25.70 0.89
C SER A 185 -2.80 24.76 2.08
N VAL A 186 -1.83 23.84 2.05
CA VAL A 186 -1.49 22.96 3.18
C VAL A 186 -0.98 23.78 4.36
N GLU A 187 0.00 24.67 4.14
CA GLU A 187 0.55 25.51 5.21
C GLU A 187 -0.52 26.36 5.89
N ASN A 188 -1.45 26.94 5.11
CA ASN A 188 -2.58 27.70 5.64
C ASN A 188 -3.63 26.84 6.35
N SER A 189 -3.78 25.57 5.97
CA SER A 189 -4.74 24.64 6.57
C SER A 189 -4.20 23.94 7.82
N LEU A 190 -2.88 23.90 8.01
CA LEU A 190 -2.27 23.24 9.17
C LEU A 190 -2.37 24.09 10.42
N ILE A 191 -2.72 23.43 11.51
CA ILE A 191 -2.74 24.02 12.86
C ILE A 191 -1.33 24.47 13.26
N ASP A 192 -1.22 25.71 13.75
CA ASP A 192 0.03 26.22 14.31
C ASP A 192 0.43 25.44 15.56
N THR A 193 1.54 24.72 15.43
CA THR A 193 2.23 23.94 16.47
C THR A 193 3.74 24.07 16.25
N GLU A 194 4.55 23.69 17.24
CA GLU A 194 6.00 23.65 17.11
C GLU A 194 6.52 22.69 16.01
N PHE A 195 5.67 21.76 15.56
CA PHE A 195 6.00 20.80 14.49
C PHE A 195 5.66 21.29 13.09
N LYS A 196 4.84 22.35 12.95
CA LYS A 196 4.31 22.80 11.66
C LYS A 196 5.43 23.15 10.68
N GLN A 197 6.40 23.95 11.11
CA GLN A 197 7.47 24.41 10.21
C GLN A 197 8.33 23.25 9.70
N GLN A 198 8.64 22.28 10.55
CA GLN A 198 9.38 21.09 10.16
C GLN A 198 8.62 20.30 9.09
N LEU A 199 7.32 20.06 9.30
CA LEU A 199 6.49 19.35 8.33
C LEU A 199 6.39 20.11 7.00
N VAL A 200 6.16 21.42 7.03
CA VAL A 200 6.10 22.27 5.82
C VAL A 200 7.41 22.20 5.04
N ASN A 201 8.56 22.24 5.71
CA ASN A 201 9.86 22.11 5.05
C ASN A 201 10.03 20.76 4.36
N VAL A 202 9.64 19.66 5.03
CA VAL A 202 9.66 18.31 4.45
C VAL A 202 8.74 18.21 3.23
N LEU A 203 7.54 18.78 3.31
CA LEU A 203 6.61 18.77 2.18
C LEU A 203 7.12 19.61 0.99
N ASN A 204 7.71 20.78 1.25
CA ASN A 204 8.34 21.60 0.20
C ASN A 204 9.53 20.90 -0.46
N GLU A 205 10.28 20.10 0.31
CA GLU A 205 11.38 19.31 -0.23
C GLU A 205 10.86 18.17 -1.12
N PHE A 206 9.81 17.46 -0.70
CA PHE A 206 9.31 16.25 -1.35
C PHE A 206 8.30 16.50 -2.46
N TYR A 207 7.56 17.59 -2.43
CA TYR A 207 6.62 17.97 -3.47
C TYR A 207 7.15 19.20 -4.20
N SER A 208 7.70 19.00 -5.40
CA SER A 208 8.30 20.09 -6.17
C SER A 208 7.97 19.96 -7.66
N PRO A 209 8.01 21.06 -8.42
CA PRO A 209 7.87 21.01 -9.88
C PRO A 209 8.91 20.06 -10.49
N GLY A 210 8.50 19.29 -11.50
CA GLY A 210 9.35 18.32 -12.19
C GLY A 210 9.50 16.96 -11.48
N ARG A 211 9.06 16.81 -10.22
CA ARG A 211 9.07 15.50 -9.54
C ARG A 211 7.80 14.72 -9.85
N LYS A 212 7.92 13.38 -9.92
CA LYS A 212 6.75 12.50 -10.04
C LYS A 212 5.95 12.47 -8.74
N LEU A 213 4.62 12.42 -8.86
CA LEU A 213 3.72 12.34 -7.71
C LEU A 213 4.00 11.09 -6.86
N SER A 214 4.22 9.93 -7.49
CA SER A 214 4.55 8.69 -6.80
C SER A 214 5.90 8.74 -6.06
N GLU A 215 6.86 9.52 -6.55
CA GLU A 215 8.16 9.70 -5.88
C GLU A 215 8.00 10.56 -4.63
N ALA A 216 7.25 11.66 -4.73
CA ALA A 216 6.93 12.50 -3.57
C ALA A 216 6.20 11.70 -2.47
N PHE A 217 5.24 10.85 -2.87
CA PHE A 217 4.59 9.91 -1.96
C PHE A 217 5.59 8.98 -1.29
N ALA A 218 6.47 8.32 -2.06
CA ALA A 218 7.45 7.38 -1.54
C ALA A 218 8.40 8.03 -0.51
N MET A 219 8.88 9.23 -0.81
CA MET A 219 9.75 10.01 0.08
C MET A 219 9.02 10.36 1.40
N LEU A 220 7.80 10.90 1.31
CA LEU A 220 7.00 11.22 2.50
C LEU A 220 6.67 9.96 3.32
N PHE A 221 6.36 8.86 2.63
CA PHE A 221 6.04 7.60 3.27
C PHE A 221 7.24 7.01 4.02
N TYR A 222 8.45 7.10 3.47
CA TYR A 222 9.66 6.72 4.20
C TYR A 222 10.03 7.68 5.32
N TYR A 223 9.77 8.98 5.17
CA TYR A 223 9.93 9.91 6.28
C TYR A 223 9.07 9.51 7.49
N PHE A 224 7.84 9.03 7.27
CA PHE A 224 6.97 8.59 8.36
C PHE A 224 7.25 7.16 8.85
N LEU A 225 7.56 6.23 7.94
CA LEU A 225 7.51 4.80 8.21
C LEU A 225 8.81 4.04 7.92
N GLY A 226 9.82 4.69 7.36
CA GLY A 226 11.09 4.07 6.97
C GLY A 226 11.80 3.40 8.15
N ASP A 227 11.78 4.01 9.34
CA ASP A 227 12.41 3.44 10.54
C ASP A 227 11.71 2.17 11.07
N TRP A 228 10.51 1.86 10.56
CA TRP A 228 9.82 0.61 10.84
C TRP A 228 10.30 -0.54 9.94
N GLY A 229 11.13 -0.25 8.93
CA GLY A 229 11.72 -1.24 8.03
C GLY A 229 10.81 -1.65 6.88
N ILE A 230 9.75 -0.87 6.61
CA ILE A 230 8.86 -1.15 5.48
C ILE A 230 9.59 -1.00 4.15
N ILE A 231 9.31 -1.89 3.20
CA ILE A 231 9.88 -1.88 1.86
C ILE A 231 8.81 -1.39 0.88
N LEU A 232 9.08 -0.31 0.14
CA LEU A 232 8.22 0.10 -0.97
C LEU A 232 8.44 -0.80 -2.19
N VAL A 233 7.35 -1.22 -2.82
CA VAL A 233 7.35 -2.02 -4.04
C VAL A 233 6.42 -1.35 -5.05
N ASP A 234 6.91 -1.11 -6.25
CA ASP A 234 6.18 -0.39 -7.29
C ASP A 234 6.11 -1.23 -8.60
N PRO A 235 4.93 -1.40 -9.22
CA PRO A 235 4.79 -2.07 -10.52
C PRO A 235 5.60 -1.43 -11.65
N ASN A 236 5.98 -0.17 -11.51
CA ASN A 236 6.75 0.63 -12.46
C ASN A 236 8.24 0.72 -12.10
N PHE A 237 8.72 0.02 -11.07
CA PHE A 237 10.17 -0.18 -10.92
C PHE A 237 10.74 -0.90 -12.15
N LEU A 238 11.93 -0.44 -12.58
CA LEU A 238 12.59 -0.99 -13.77
C LEU A 238 12.85 -2.49 -13.59
N GLY A 239 12.30 -3.31 -14.49
CA GLY A 239 12.40 -4.77 -14.43
C GLY A 239 11.23 -5.46 -13.71
N MET A 240 10.34 -4.72 -13.03
CA MET A 240 9.18 -5.30 -12.35
C MET A 240 8.24 -5.97 -13.36
N LYS A 241 7.78 -5.26 -14.40
CA LYS A 241 6.89 -5.82 -15.45
C LYS A 241 7.51 -7.03 -16.15
N GLU A 242 8.82 -7.04 -16.31
CA GLU A 242 9.56 -8.18 -16.87
C GLU A 242 9.44 -9.43 -15.98
N SER A 243 9.52 -9.27 -14.65
CA SER A 243 9.31 -10.40 -13.71
C SER A 243 7.89 -11.00 -13.79
N PHE A 244 6.90 -10.23 -14.27
CA PHE A 244 5.53 -10.69 -14.47
C PHE A 244 5.26 -11.27 -15.86
N ARG A 245 6.27 -11.35 -16.75
CA ARG A 245 6.11 -11.82 -18.14
C ARG A 245 5.30 -13.12 -18.23
N ASN A 246 5.67 -14.13 -17.44
CA ASN A 246 5.00 -15.43 -17.46
C ASN A 246 3.53 -15.36 -17.00
N VAL A 247 3.23 -14.47 -16.04
CA VAL A 247 1.86 -14.24 -15.56
C VAL A 247 1.05 -13.58 -16.67
N TYR A 248 1.58 -12.52 -17.29
CA TYR A 248 0.91 -11.84 -18.40
C TYR A 248 0.71 -12.77 -19.61
N SER A 249 1.73 -13.53 -20.01
CA SER A 249 1.59 -14.49 -21.11
C SER A 249 0.53 -15.55 -20.83
N LYS A 250 0.48 -16.07 -19.59
CA LYS A 250 -0.54 -17.03 -19.20
C LYS A 250 -1.94 -16.43 -19.26
N GLU A 251 -2.13 -15.22 -18.76
CA GLU A 251 -3.43 -14.55 -18.80
C GLU A 251 -3.84 -14.22 -20.24
N ILE A 252 -2.95 -13.71 -21.09
CA ILE A 252 -3.26 -13.43 -22.51
C ILE A 252 -3.71 -14.70 -23.25
N LEU A 253 -3.05 -15.84 -22.99
CA LEU A 253 -3.35 -17.10 -23.68
C LEU A 253 -4.56 -17.85 -23.09
N HIS A 254 -4.90 -17.61 -21.82
CA HIS A 254 -5.90 -18.39 -21.08
C HIS A 254 -6.87 -17.51 -20.26
N HIS A 255 -7.15 -16.29 -20.73
CA HIS A 255 -8.03 -15.34 -20.03
C HIS A 255 -9.47 -15.88 -19.87
N ASP A 256 -9.90 -16.75 -20.77
CA ASP A 256 -11.20 -17.41 -20.74
C ASP A 256 -11.39 -18.23 -19.46
N LYS A 257 -10.34 -18.92 -19.01
CA LYS A 257 -10.35 -19.68 -17.76
C LYS A 257 -10.49 -18.75 -16.55
N THR A 258 -9.74 -17.65 -16.51
CA THR A 258 -9.84 -16.66 -15.44
C THR A 258 -11.24 -16.03 -15.41
N GLN A 259 -11.81 -15.69 -16.57
CA GLN A 259 -13.16 -15.17 -16.70
C GLN A 259 -14.23 -16.16 -16.21
N GLN A 260 -14.11 -17.45 -16.56
CA GLN A 260 -15.01 -18.49 -16.09
C GLN A 260 -14.95 -18.66 -14.57
N LEU A 261 -13.75 -18.69 -13.99
CA LEU A 261 -13.56 -18.80 -12.54
C LEU A 261 -14.14 -17.57 -11.82
N PHE A 262 -13.97 -16.37 -12.39
CA PHE A 262 -14.56 -15.14 -11.84
C PHE A 262 -16.09 -15.20 -11.85
N LYS A 263 -16.70 -15.66 -12.95
CA LYS A 263 -18.15 -15.83 -13.07
C LYS A 263 -18.68 -16.85 -12.04
N GLN A 264 -18.06 -18.02 -11.95
CA GLN A 264 -18.43 -19.05 -10.97
C GLN A 264 -18.35 -18.53 -9.53
N ARG A 265 -17.29 -17.78 -9.21
CA ARG A 265 -17.11 -17.19 -7.88
C ARG A 265 -18.19 -16.14 -7.59
N THR A 266 -18.53 -15.32 -8.57
CA THR A 266 -19.60 -14.30 -8.46
C THR A 266 -20.96 -14.96 -8.24
N GLU A 267 -21.28 -16.02 -8.98
CA GLU A 267 -22.52 -16.78 -8.80
C GLU A 267 -22.61 -17.42 -7.41
N LEU A 268 -21.51 -17.97 -6.90
CA LEU A 268 -21.44 -18.53 -5.54
C LEU A 268 -21.69 -17.45 -4.47
N LEU A 269 -21.06 -16.28 -4.63
CA LEU A 269 -21.27 -15.13 -3.74
C LEU A 269 -22.74 -14.71 -3.72
N LEU A 270 -23.35 -14.48 -4.89
CA LEU A 270 -24.75 -14.05 -5.01
C LEU A 270 -25.73 -15.07 -4.42
N LYS A 271 -25.43 -16.38 -4.52
CA LYS A 271 -26.26 -17.45 -3.95
C LYS A 271 -26.25 -17.46 -2.42
N ASN A 272 -25.11 -17.10 -1.80
CA ASN A 272 -24.92 -17.16 -0.35
C ASN A 272 -25.34 -15.87 0.38
N GLY A 273 -25.77 -14.85 -0.37
CA GLY A 273 -26.28 -13.57 0.12
C GLY A 273 -25.18 -12.71 0.73
#